data_AF-A0A1G6XG93-F1
#
_entry.id   AF-A0A1G6XG93-F1
#
_cell.length_a   1.000
_cell.length_b   1.000
_cell.length_c   1.000
_cell.angle_alpha   90.00
_cell.angle_beta   90.00
_cell.angle_gamma   90.00
#
_symmetry.space_group_name_H-M   'P 1'
#
loop_
_entity.id
_entity.type
_entity.pdbx_description
1 polymer ?
#
loop_
_entity_poly.entity_id
_entity_poly.type
_entity_poly.pdbx_seq_one_letter_code
_entity_poly.pdbx_strand_id
1 'polypeptide(L)' 'MTLGRNAVGYLTESMHGAGSPQAQRIQIARSMQIDFKKELAKALAGISSTSRAEIEDDLSTYMARVFAPVRD' A
#
# COMPACT_ATOMS: atom_id res chain seq x y z
N MET A 1 -22.50 15.70 18.36
CA MET A 1 -22.19 14.52 19.19
C MET A 1 -21.20 14.96 20.27
N THR A 2 -21.62 15.12 21.52
CA THR A 2 -20.71 15.49 22.62
C THR A 2 -20.00 14.24 23.13
N LEU A 3 -18.67 14.20 23.05
CA LEU A 3 -17.85 13.07 23.53
C LEU A 3 -18.00 12.95 25.07
N GLY A 4 -18.66 11.90 25.55
CA GLY A 4 -18.70 11.57 26.97
C GLY A 4 -17.34 11.08 27.48
N ARG A 5 -17.10 11.19 28.79
CA ARG A 5 -15.84 10.86 29.49
C ARG A 5 -15.15 9.53 29.13
N ASN A 6 -15.87 8.56 28.57
CA ASN A 6 -15.34 7.24 28.16
C ASN A 6 -14.76 7.21 26.73
N ALA A 7 -14.95 8.28 25.95
CA ALA A 7 -14.52 8.33 24.55
C ALA A 7 -13.05 8.72 24.35
N VAL A 8 -12.39 9.21 25.42
CA VAL A 8 -10.97 9.62 25.36
C VAL A 8 -10.08 8.41 25.11
N GLY A 9 -10.29 7.30 25.84
CA GLY A 9 -9.54 6.05 25.64
C GLY A 9 -9.76 5.43 24.26
N TYR A 10 -11.00 5.47 23.75
CA TYR A 10 -11.34 4.97 22.41
C TYR A 10 -10.58 5.70 21.30
N LEU A 11 -10.50 7.03 21.36
CA LEU A 11 -9.82 7.82 20.34
C LEU A 11 -8.30 7.67 20.41
N THR A 12 -7.72 7.68 21.62
CA THR A 12 -6.28 7.52 21.79
C THR A 12 -5.81 6.15 21.34
N GLU A 13 -6.57 5.10 21.67
CA GLU A 13 -6.28 3.73 21.25
C GLU A 13 -6.49 3.55 19.75
N SER A 14 -7.52 4.15 19.14
CA SER A 14 -7.67 4.10 17.68
C SER A 14 -6.52 4.78 16.93
N MET A 15 -5.93 5.83 17.53
CA MET A 15 -4.86 6.63 16.92
C MET A 15 -3.46 6.02 17.11
N HIS A 16 -3.19 5.37 18.24
CA HIS A 16 -1.85 4.88 18.61
C HIS A 16 -1.79 3.37 18.86
N GLY A 17 -2.94 2.70 18.91
CA GLY A 17 -3.04 1.26 19.00
C GLY A 17 -2.35 0.61 17.80
N ALA A 18 -1.49 -0.37 18.09
CA ALA A 18 -0.58 -1.01 17.12
C ALA A 18 0.44 -0.05 16.44
N GLY A 19 0.66 1.14 16.98
CA GLY A 19 1.66 2.10 16.53
C GLY A 19 1.07 3.44 16.09
N SER A 20 1.90 4.47 16.03
CA SER A 20 1.46 5.80 15.59
C SER A 20 1.07 5.80 14.10
N PRO A 21 0.26 6.76 13.63
CA PRO A 21 -0.09 6.87 12.22
C PRO A 21 1.14 6.97 11.30
N GLN A 22 2.24 7.55 11.81
CA GLN A 22 3.50 7.64 11.09
C GLN A 22 4.16 6.27 10.91
N ALA A 23 4.06 5.36 11.89
CA ALA A 23 4.58 4.00 11.75
C ALA A 23 3.88 3.24 10.61
N GLN A 24 2.56 3.42 10.48
CA GLN A 24 1.78 2.81 9.39
C GLN A 24 2.18 3.37 8.03
N ARG A 25 2.37 4.70 7.90
CA ARG A 25 2.85 5.34 6.66
C ARG A 25 4.19 4.77 6.20
N ILE A 26 5.11 4.50 7.12
CA ILE A 26 6.41 3.88 6.81
C ILE A 26 6.22 2.47 6.25
N GLN A 27 5.38 1.64 6.87
CA GLN A 27 5.14 0.27 6.39
C GLN A 27 4.45 0.23 5.02
N ILE A 28 3.49 1.14 4.79
CA ILE A 28 2.86 1.31 3.47
C ILE A 28 3.91 1.70 2.44
N ALA A 29 4.76 2.71 2.73
CA ALA A 29 5.79 3.16 1.81
C ALA A 29 6.76 2.04 1.40
N ARG A 30 7.11 1.15 2.34
CA ARG A 30 7.97 -0.02 2.08
C ARG A 30 7.32 -1.09 1.21
N SER A 31 6.00 -1.24 1.29
CA SER A 31 5.28 -2.36 0.66
C SER A 31 4.50 -1.96 -0.60
N MET A 32 4.36 -0.66 -0.87
CA MET A 32 3.45 -0.16 -1.91
C MET A 32 3.95 -0.29 -3.35
N GLN A 33 5.20 -0.75 -3.56
CA GLN A 33 5.81 -1.02 -4.88
C GLN A 33 5.71 0.20 -5.83
N ILE A 34 6.42 1.29 -5.50
CA ILE A 34 6.35 2.55 -6.27
C ILE A 34 6.96 2.41 -7.66
N ASP A 35 8.04 1.67 -7.81
CA ASP A 35 8.70 1.53 -9.11
C ASP A 35 7.82 0.75 -10.09
N PHE A 36 7.23 -0.38 -9.70
CA PHE A 36 6.15 -1.03 -10.45
C PHE A 36 5.07 -0.05 -10.95
N LYS A 37 4.56 0.83 -10.06
CA LYS A 37 3.52 1.81 -10.42
C LYS A 37 4.01 2.89 -11.38
N LYS A 38 5.26 3.32 -11.27
CA LYS A 38 5.88 4.28 -12.20
C LYS A 38 6.00 3.68 -13.59
N GLU A 39 6.44 2.43 -13.67
CA GLU A 39 6.56 1.70 -14.93
C GLU A 39 5.20 1.49 -15.60
N LEU A 40 4.16 1.15 -14.83
CA LEU A 40 2.79 1.10 -15.33
C LEU A 40 2.32 2.46 -15.87
N ALA A 41 2.60 3.56 -15.16
CA ALA A 41 2.23 4.91 -15.60
C ALA A 41 2.96 5.32 -16.90
N LYS A 42 4.26 5.00 -17.02
CA LYS A 42 5.04 5.24 -18.25
C LYS A 42 4.47 4.47 -19.44
N ALA A 43 4.11 3.20 -19.23
CA ALA A 43 3.51 2.36 -20.27
C ALA A 43 2.18 2.96 -20.76
N LEU A 44 1.32 3.41 -19.84
CA LEU A 44 0.06 4.08 -20.18
C LEU A 44 0.27 5.45 -20.87
N ALA A 45 1.35 6.16 -20.51
CA ALA A 45 1.71 7.43 -21.12
C ALA A 45 2.43 7.28 -22.49
N GLY A 46 2.69 6.06 -22.95
CA GLY A 46 3.41 5.80 -24.20
C GLY A 46 4.90 6.16 -24.15
N ILE A 47 5.49 6.23 -22.95
CA ILE A 47 6.93 6.49 -22.78
C ILE A 47 7.67 5.17 -23.04
N SER A 48 8.47 5.13 -24.10
CA SER A 48 9.03 3.92 -24.72
C SER A 48 10.19 3.24 -23.96
N SER A 49 10.20 3.27 -22.63
CA SER A 49 11.34 2.77 -21.84
C SER A 49 11.10 1.44 -21.12
N THR A 50 9.91 0.85 -21.22
CA THR A 50 9.57 -0.25 -20.31
C THR A 50 9.01 -1.43 -21.08
N SER A 51 9.84 -2.44 -21.29
CA SER A 51 9.35 -3.70 -21.82
C SER A 51 8.46 -4.37 -20.76
N ARG A 52 7.36 -5.00 -21.19
CA ARG A 52 6.44 -5.72 -20.29
C ARG A 52 7.15 -6.72 -19.36
N ALA A 53 8.26 -7.29 -19.83
CA ALA A 53 9.09 -8.23 -19.07
C ALA A 53 9.73 -7.60 -17.82
N GLU A 54 10.10 -6.31 -17.85
CA GLU A 54 10.66 -5.62 -16.69
C GLU A 54 9.60 -5.32 -15.61
N ILE A 55 8.33 -5.19 -16.02
CA ILE A 55 7.19 -4.93 -15.11
C ILE A 55 6.80 -6.20 -14.34
N GLU A 56 6.91 -7.37 -14.98
CA GLU A 56 6.53 -8.66 -14.39
C GLU A 56 7.49 -9.12 -13.27
N ASP A 57 8.77 -8.74 -13.31
CA ASP A 57 9.77 -9.15 -12.30
C ASP A 57 9.53 -8.47 -10.92
N ASP A 58 8.95 -7.27 -10.90
CA ASP A 58 8.59 -6.56 -9.66
C ASP A 58 7.28 -7.08 -9.03
N LEU A 59 6.63 -8.10 -9.59
CA LEU A 59 5.41 -8.70 -9.05
C LEU A 59 5.68 -9.71 -7.93
N SER A 60 6.64 -9.43 -7.04
CA SER A 60 7.16 -10.39 -6.05
C SER A 60 6.44 -10.37 -4.69
N THR A 61 5.81 -9.25 -4.32
CA THR A 61 5.35 -9.02 -2.94
C THR A 61 3.85 -8.71 -2.83
N TYR A 62 3.46 -7.46 -2.62
CA TYR A 62 2.08 -7.10 -2.28
C TYR A 62 1.13 -7.32 -3.48
N MET A 63 1.52 -6.84 -4.66
CA MET A 63 0.78 -7.06 -5.92
C MET A 63 0.68 -8.55 -6.29
N ALA A 64 1.69 -9.37 -5.97
CA ALA A 64 1.64 -10.82 -6.18
C ALA A 64 0.45 -11.47 -5.46
N ARG A 65 0.22 -11.06 -4.21
CA ARG A 65 -0.89 -11.55 -3.40
C ARG A 65 -2.24 -11.02 -3.87
N VAL A 66 -2.27 -9.76 -4.32
CA VAL A 66 -3.49 -9.12 -4.84
C VAL A 66 -3.97 -9.81 -6.13
N PHE A 67 -3.05 -10.15 -7.02
CA PHE A 67 -3.35 -10.81 -8.29
C PHE A 67 -3.28 -12.34 -8.22
N ALA A 68 -3.10 -12.91 -7.02
CA ALA A 68 -3.11 -14.36 -6.85
C ALA A 68 -4.49 -14.90 -7.26
N PRO A 69 -4.55 -15.97 -8.09
CA PRO A 69 -5.81 -16.58 -8.45
C PRO A 69 -6.48 -17.16 -7.20
N VAL A 70 -7.81 -17.11 -7.17
CA VAL A 70 -8.59 -17.81 -6.15
C VAL A 70 -8.33 -19.31 -6.33
N ARG A 71 -7.88 -19.96 -5.25
CA ARG A 71 -7.75 -21.42 -5.21
C ARG A 71 -9.10 -21.99 -4.80
N ASP A 72 -9.67 -22.84 -5.66
CA ASP A 72 -10.85 -23.65 -5.35
C ASP A 72 -10.58 -24.62 -4.19
#